data_AF-A0A317WTR6-F1
#
_entry.id   AF-A0A317WTR6-F1
#
_cell.length_a   1.000
_cell.length_b   1.000
_cell.length_c   1.000
_cell.angle_alpha   90.00
_cell.angle_beta   90.00
_cell.angle_gamma   90.00
#
_symmetry.space_group_name_H-M   'P 1'
#
loop_
_entity.id
_entity.type
_entity.pdbx_description
1 polymer ?
#
loop_
_entity_poly.entity_id
_entity_poly.type
_entity_poly.pdbx_seq_one_letter_code
_entity_poly.pdbx_strand_id
1 'polypeptide(L)'
;MNRLFGSKNTAPKPTLDSAISNVDNRIASIDVKLAALTSELTTYQTKISKMRDGPGKTALRQKALKVLQRRKQYESQRDQLSQQSWNMEQAGMMQDNLKNVMTTVDAMKTTTKTLKKQYGQIDIDKIERMQDEMADLMDVGNEIQESISRAYDVPEDVDEAELDAELEALGEETYMESELGGAMPSFLQDEVATPSFIDEPPEQVKVKEPAGGLG
;
A
#
# COMPACT_ATOMS: atom_id res chain seq x y z
N MET A 1 -37.68 -37.69 0.64
CA MET A 1 -36.82 -36.90 -0.27
C MET A 1 -35.71 -36.24 0.55
N ASN A 2 -34.47 -36.40 0.10
CA ASN A 2 -33.24 -36.06 0.81
C ASN A 2 -33.03 -34.56 1.01
N ARG A 3 -32.69 -34.16 2.24
CA ARG A 3 -32.08 -32.86 2.56
C ARG A 3 -30.56 -33.04 2.48
N LEU A 4 -30.00 -32.92 1.26
CA LEU A 4 -28.59 -33.23 0.97
C LEU A 4 -27.73 -32.02 0.58
N PHE A 5 -28.23 -30.79 0.63
CA PHE A 5 -27.41 -29.61 0.35
C PHE A 5 -27.76 -28.42 1.24
N GLY A 6 -26.75 -27.90 1.93
CA GLY A 6 -26.75 -26.56 2.51
C GLY A 6 -26.85 -26.54 4.03
N SER A 7 -25.74 -26.82 4.72
CA SER A 7 -25.52 -26.27 6.05
C SER A 7 -25.74 -24.75 6.00
N LYS A 8 -26.44 -24.18 6.98
CA LYS A 8 -26.48 -22.72 7.13
C LYS A 8 -25.03 -22.26 7.21
N ASN A 9 -24.59 -21.42 6.28
CA ASN A 9 -23.24 -20.87 6.32
C ASN A 9 -23.13 -20.06 7.62
N THR A 10 -22.47 -20.62 8.64
CA THR A 10 -22.23 -19.98 9.94
C THR A 10 -21.03 -19.05 9.90
N ALA A 11 -20.42 -18.87 8.71
CA ALA A 11 -19.38 -17.89 8.53
C ALA A 11 -19.93 -16.49 8.86
N PRO A 12 -19.23 -15.71 9.68
CA PRO A 12 -19.61 -14.32 9.92
C PRO A 12 -19.68 -13.59 8.58
N LYS A 13 -20.73 -12.76 8.42
CA LYS A 13 -20.87 -11.94 7.22
C LYS A 13 -19.62 -11.05 7.10
N PRO A 14 -19.04 -10.91 5.90
CA PRO A 14 -17.86 -10.09 5.72
C PRO A 14 -18.14 -8.66 6.21
N THR A 15 -17.28 -8.18 7.09
CA THR A 15 -17.28 -6.79 7.56
C THR A 15 -16.36 -5.97 6.68
N LEU A 16 -16.55 -4.65 6.69
CA LEU A 16 -15.67 -3.72 5.99
C LEU A 16 -14.21 -3.91 6.41
N ASP A 17 -13.95 -4.04 7.72
CA ASP A 17 -12.61 -4.29 8.26
C ASP A 17 -12.00 -5.60 7.73
N SER A 18 -12.80 -6.66 7.62
CA SER A 18 -12.33 -7.94 7.07
C SER A 18 -12.05 -7.84 5.57
N ALA A 19 -12.79 -7.01 4.84
CA ALA A 19 -12.58 -6.77 3.42
C ALA A 19 -11.30 -5.97 3.18
N ILE A 20 -11.08 -4.88 3.94
CA ILE A 20 -9.85 -4.08 3.95
C ILE A 20 -8.65 -4.98 4.24
N SER A 21 -8.69 -5.75 5.34
CA SER A 21 -7.61 -6.67 5.71
C SER A 21 -7.26 -7.69 4.62
N ASN A 22 -8.27 -8.20 3.89
CA ASN A 22 -8.04 -9.13 2.79
C ASN A 22 -7.40 -8.46 1.57
N VAL A 23 -7.78 -7.21 1.27
CA VAL A 23 -7.17 -6.42 0.20
C VAL A 23 -5.72 -6.09 0.54
N ASP A 24 -5.44 -5.67 1.77
CA ASP A 24 -4.08 -5.36 2.22
C ASP A 24 -3.15 -6.58 2.16
N ASN A 25 -3.64 -7.76 2.54
CA ASN A 25 -2.88 -9.01 2.39
C ASN A 25 -2.57 -9.33 0.92
N ARG A 26 -3.48 -9.01 0.00
CA ARG A 26 -3.24 -9.19 -1.45
C ARG A 26 -2.22 -8.18 -1.96
N ILE A 27 -2.29 -6.92 -1.53
CA ILE A 27 -1.29 -5.88 -1.81
C ILE A 27 0.09 -6.36 -1.36
N ALA A 28 0.23 -6.80 -0.11
CA ALA A 28 1.51 -7.31 0.41
C ALA A 28 2.05 -8.50 -0.41
N SER A 29 1.18 -9.42 -0.85
CA SER A 29 1.60 -10.52 -1.73
C SER A 29 2.07 -10.03 -3.10
N ILE A 30 1.46 -8.98 -3.65
CA ILE A 30 1.89 -8.36 -4.90
C ILE A 30 3.22 -7.63 -4.72
N ASP A 31 3.41 -6.89 -3.62
CA ASP A 31 4.67 -6.20 -3.33
C ASP A 31 5.86 -7.18 -3.27
N VAL A 32 5.68 -8.37 -2.70
CA VAL A 32 6.71 -9.44 -2.73
C VAL A 32 7.02 -9.89 -4.18
N LYS A 33 6.00 -10.02 -5.04
CA LYS A 33 6.21 -10.37 -6.46
C LYS A 33 6.90 -9.26 -7.23
N LEU A 34 6.55 -8.00 -6.94
CA LEU A 34 7.18 -6.82 -7.53
C LEU A 34 8.66 -6.75 -7.15
N ALA A 35 9.01 -6.96 -5.88
CA ALA A 35 10.40 -7.01 -5.43
C ALA A 35 11.21 -8.09 -6.15
N ALA A 36 10.64 -9.29 -6.33
CA ALA A 36 11.29 -10.37 -7.07
C ALA A 36 11.50 -10.02 -8.56
N LEU A 37 10.50 -9.40 -9.21
CA LEU A 37 10.60 -8.96 -10.60
C LEU A 37 11.62 -7.83 -10.78
N THR A 38 11.67 -6.89 -9.84
CA THR A 38 12.68 -5.82 -9.83
C THR A 38 14.09 -6.39 -9.73
N SER A 39 14.33 -7.33 -8.82
CA SER A 39 15.62 -8.02 -8.69
C SER A 39 16.02 -8.76 -9.97
N GLU A 40 15.06 -9.43 -10.62
CA GLU A 40 15.29 -10.09 -11.91
C GLU A 40 15.66 -9.07 -13.02
N LEU A 41 14.98 -7.93 -13.08
CA LEU A 41 15.28 -6.85 -14.03
C LEU A 41 16.67 -6.25 -13.81
N THR A 42 17.06 -5.97 -12.56
CA THR A 42 18.42 -5.50 -12.24
C THR A 42 19.49 -6.48 -12.68
N THR A 43 19.22 -7.78 -12.55
CA THR A 43 20.12 -8.85 -13.04
C THR A 43 20.25 -8.81 -14.57
N TYR A 44 19.14 -8.64 -15.30
CA TYR A 44 19.18 -8.49 -16.76
C TYR A 44 19.92 -7.22 -17.18
N GLN A 45 19.64 -6.08 -16.54
CA GLN A 45 20.30 -4.80 -16.80
C GLN A 45 21.82 -4.93 -16.66
N THR A 46 22.30 -5.53 -15.57
CA THR A 46 23.74 -5.75 -15.31
C THR A 46 24.39 -6.65 -16.37
N LYS A 47 23.68 -7.69 -16.83
CA LYS A 47 24.19 -8.57 -17.89
C LYS A 47 24.24 -7.85 -19.24
N ILE A 48 23.18 -7.11 -19.58
CA ILE A 48 23.06 -6.37 -20.83
C ILE A 48 24.13 -5.26 -20.91
N SER A 49 24.39 -4.53 -19.82
CA SER A 49 25.37 -3.43 -19.79
C SER A 49 26.80 -3.93 -20.03
N LYS A 50 27.14 -5.13 -19.57
CA LYS A 50 28.46 -5.77 -19.76
C LYS A 50 28.62 -6.46 -21.12
N MET A 51 27.56 -6.55 -21.93
CA MET A 51 27.59 -7.23 -23.22
C MET A 51 27.80 -6.27 -24.39
N ARG A 52 28.68 -6.68 -25.32
CA ARG A 52 28.80 -6.04 -26.63
C ARG A 52 27.51 -6.24 -27.43
N ASP A 53 27.18 -5.28 -28.29
CA ASP A 53 26.01 -5.40 -29.15
C ASP A 53 26.12 -6.62 -30.06
N GLY A 54 25.01 -7.35 -30.16
CA GLY A 54 24.91 -8.59 -30.90
C GLY A 54 23.70 -9.45 -30.50
N PRO A 55 23.49 -10.60 -31.16
CA PRO A 55 22.29 -11.42 -30.99
C PRO A 55 22.02 -11.85 -29.54
N GLY A 56 23.07 -12.14 -28.76
CA GLY A 56 22.94 -12.50 -27.35
C GLY A 56 22.40 -11.36 -26.47
N LYS A 57 22.84 -10.12 -26.71
CA LYS A 57 22.36 -8.93 -25.99
C LYS A 57 20.91 -8.63 -26.35
N THR A 58 20.56 -8.76 -27.63
CA THR A 58 19.16 -8.62 -28.09
C THR A 58 18.25 -9.66 -27.45
N ALA A 59 18.68 -10.92 -27.37
CA ALA A 59 17.90 -11.98 -26.72
C ALA A 59 17.67 -11.70 -25.22
N LEU A 60 18.66 -11.16 -24.49
CA LEU A 60 18.48 -10.76 -23.09
C LEU A 60 17.55 -9.56 -22.94
N ARG A 61 17.65 -8.54 -23.81
CA ARG A 61 16.71 -7.40 -23.82
C ARG A 61 15.27 -7.87 -23.99
N GLN A 62 15.03 -8.80 -24.91
CA GLN A 62 13.69 -9.38 -25.13
C GLN A 62 13.16 -10.14 -23.91
N LYS A 63 14.05 -10.82 -23.15
CA LYS A 63 13.65 -11.46 -21.88
C LYS A 63 13.34 -10.40 -20.81
N ALA A 64 14.19 -9.39 -20.66
CA ALA A 64 13.98 -8.29 -19.72
C ALA A 64 12.65 -7.56 -20.00
N LEU A 65 12.32 -7.31 -21.27
CA LEU A 65 11.06 -6.67 -21.66
C LEU A 65 9.84 -7.45 -21.17
N LYS A 66 9.83 -8.78 -21.29
CA LYS A 66 8.73 -9.62 -20.78
C LYS A 66 8.60 -9.54 -19.26
N VAL A 67 9.72 -9.48 -18.54
CA VAL A 67 9.72 -9.32 -17.08
C VAL A 67 9.20 -7.95 -16.68
N LEU A 68 9.57 -6.90 -17.41
CA LEU A 68 9.09 -5.54 -17.20
C LEU A 68 7.58 -5.44 -17.43
N GLN A 69 7.06 -6.01 -18.52
CA GLN A 69 5.63 -6.06 -18.79
C GLN A 69 4.87 -6.74 -17.64
N ARG A 70 5.38 -7.86 -17.13
CA ARG A 70 4.80 -8.53 -15.96
C ARG A 70 4.87 -7.66 -14.70
N ARG A 71 5.95 -6.90 -14.49
CA ARG A 71 6.08 -5.97 -13.37
C ARG A 71 5.02 -4.88 -13.45
N LYS A 72 4.88 -4.20 -14.59
CA LYS A 72 3.86 -3.16 -14.81
C LYS A 72 2.43 -3.67 -14.60
N GLN A 73 2.14 -4.90 -15.03
CA GLN A 73 0.84 -5.53 -14.77
C GLN A 73 0.56 -5.71 -13.28
N TYR A 74 1.58 -6.06 -12.48
CA TYR A 74 1.43 -6.18 -11.03
C TYR A 74 1.38 -4.82 -10.32
N GLU A 75 2.11 -3.82 -10.80
CA GLU A 75 2.03 -2.43 -10.31
C GLU A 75 0.61 -1.90 -10.49
N SER A 76 0.04 -2.02 -11.70
CA SER A 76 -1.34 -1.63 -11.97
C SER A 76 -2.37 -2.36 -11.08
N GLN A 77 -2.22 -3.69 -10.91
CA GLN A 77 -3.09 -4.45 -10.00
C GLN A 77 -2.96 -3.99 -8.54
N ARG A 78 -1.75 -3.62 -8.11
CA ARG A 78 -1.47 -3.15 -6.75
C ARG A 78 -2.14 -1.80 -6.53
N ASP A 79 -2.02 -0.88 -7.47
CA ASP A 79 -2.63 0.45 -7.37
C ASP A 79 -4.16 0.40 -7.38
N GLN A 80 -4.75 -0.47 -8.21
CA GLN A 80 -6.19 -0.74 -8.19
C GLN A 80 -6.66 -1.25 -6.82
N LEU A 81 -5.91 -2.17 -6.21
CA LEU A 81 -6.24 -2.69 -4.88
C LEU A 81 -6.01 -1.64 -3.79
N SER A 82 -4.98 -0.81 -3.90
CA SER A 82 -4.75 0.31 -2.97
C SER A 82 -5.89 1.31 -3.02
N GLN A 83 -6.38 1.66 -4.22
CA GLN A 83 -7.56 2.51 -4.38
C GLN A 83 -8.82 1.86 -3.78
N GLN A 84 -8.99 0.54 -3.98
CA GLN A 84 -10.08 -0.20 -3.36
C GLN A 84 -10.01 -0.16 -1.84
N SER A 85 -8.83 -0.39 -1.25
CA SER A 85 -8.62 -0.35 0.20
C SER A 85 -8.97 1.03 0.75
N TRP A 86 -8.43 2.09 0.13
CA TRP A 86 -8.71 3.47 0.52
C TRP A 86 -10.21 3.83 0.44
N ASN A 87 -10.90 3.43 -0.65
CA ASN A 87 -12.35 3.66 -0.76
C ASN A 87 -13.14 2.96 0.36
N MET A 88 -12.73 1.73 0.74
CA MET A 88 -13.34 1.02 1.86
C MET A 88 -13.03 1.70 3.20
N GLU A 89 -11.82 2.20 3.41
CA GLU A 89 -11.46 2.98 4.60
C GLU A 89 -12.33 4.24 4.71
N GLN A 90 -12.53 4.98 3.61
CA GLN A 90 -13.42 6.14 3.57
C GLN A 90 -14.87 5.76 3.92
N ALA A 91 -15.37 4.66 3.36
CA ALA A 91 -16.70 4.14 3.72
C ALA A 91 -16.80 3.77 5.20
N GLY A 92 -15.70 3.30 5.81
CA GLY A 92 -15.62 2.97 7.23
C GLY A 92 -15.73 4.21 8.10
N MET A 93 -14.99 5.26 7.75
CA MET A 93 -15.09 6.56 8.42
C MET A 93 -16.51 7.13 8.33
N MET A 94 -17.17 7.02 7.17
CA MET A 94 -18.56 7.43 6.99
C MET A 94 -19.51 6.60 7.85
N GLN A 95 -19.33 5.27 7.89
CA GLN A 95 -20.12 4.38 8.74
C GLN A 95 -20.00 4.77 10.22
N ASP A 96 -18.80 5.09 10.69
CA ASP A 96 -18.59 5.49 12.08
C ASP A 96 -19.18 6.87 12.38
N ASN A 97 -19.10 7.81 11.44
CA ASN A 97 -19.81 9.09 11.57
C ASN A 97 -21.33 8.87 11.65
N LEU A 98 -21.90 8.01 10.82
CA LEU A 98 -23.33 7.68 10.86
C LEU A 98 -23.74 7.02 12.19
N LYS A 99 -22.90 6.15 12.78
CA LYS A 99 -23.15 5.60 14.13
C LYS A 99 -23.17 6.70 15.19
N ASN A 100 -22.28 7.68 15.11
CA ASN A 100 -22.25 8.82 16.04
C ASN A 100 -23.48 9.72 15.89
N VAL A 101 -23.91 9.99 14.66
CA VAL A 101 -25.16 10.73 14.37
C VAL A 101 -26.34 9.96 14.94
N MET A 102 -26.43 8.65 14.70
CA MET A 102 -27.52 7.82 15.22
C MET A 102 -27.57 7.83 16.75
N THR A 103 -26.41 7.73 17.40
CA THR A 103 -26.30 7.83 18.87
C THR A 103 -26.82 9.19 19.37
N THR A 104 -26.50 10.27 18.66
CA THR A 104 -26.99 11.62 18.97
C THR A 104 -28.50 11.71 18.77
N VAL A 105 -29.03 11.18 17.67
CA VAL A 105 -30.47 11.11 17.38
C VAL A 105 -31.21 10.31 18.45
N ASP A 106 -30.66 9.18 18.90
CA ASP A 106 -31.25 8.37 19.96
C ASP A 106 -31.25 9.09 21.31
N ALA A 107 -30.18 9.83 21.62
CA ALA A 107 -30.13 10.70 22.80
C ALA A 107 -31.16 11.84 22.71
N MET A 108 -31.32 12.46 21.54
CA MET A 108 -32.33 13.50 21.29
C MET A 108 -33.76 12.95 21.39
N LYS A 109 -34.03 11.76 20.84
CA LYS A 109 -35.33 11.07 20.98
C LYS A 109 -35.64 10.79 22.45
N THR A 110 -34.67 10.28 23.19
CA THR A 110 -34.82 9.99 24.63
C THR A 110 -35.06 11.28 25.44
N THR A 111 -34.32 12.34 25.14
CA THR A 111 -34.47 13.66 25.76
C THR A 111 -35.83 14.25 25.43
N THR A 112 -36.27 14.21 24.17
CA THR A 112 -37.59 14.70 23.73
C THR A 112 -38.71 13.94 24.42
N LYS A 113 -38.60 12.61 24.55
CA LYS A 113 -39.57 11.78 25.28
C LYS A 113 -39.65 12.15 26.76
N THR A 114 -38.51 12.43 27.38
CA THR A 114 -38.42 12.86 28.78
C THR A 114 -39.01 14.27 28.97
N LEU A 115 -38.67 15.21 28.08
CA LEU A 115 -39.22 16.56 28.06
C LEU A 115 -40.74 16.56 27.86
N LYS A 116 -41.28 15.77 26.94
CA LYS A 116 -42.74 15.60 26.77
C LYS A 116 -43.44 15.02 27.99
N LYS A 117 -42.75 14.16 28.75
CA LYS A 117 -43.28 13.57 29.98
C LYS A 117 -43.25 14.55 31.15
N GLN A 118 -42.25 15.44 31.20
CA GLN A 118 -42.10 16.47 32.24
C GLN A 118 -42.94 17.72 31.98
N TYR A 119 -43.04 18.14 30.72
CA TYR A 119 -43.82 19.29 30.26
C TYR A 119 -45.02 18.75 29.45
N GLY A 120 -46.09 18.36 30.16
CA GLY A 120 -47.30 17.88 29.50
C GLY A 120 -47.80 18.89 28.44
N GLN A 121 -48.12 18.37 27.25
CA GLN A 121 -48.58 19.08 26.05
C GLN A 121 -47.48 19.87 25.28
N ILE A 122 -46.78 19.23 24.34
CA ILE A 122 -46.01 19.93 23.30
C ILE A 122 -46.41 19.39 21.92
N ASP A 123 -46.77 20.32 21.03
CA ASP A 123 -47.44 20.19 19.73
C ASP A 123 -46.82 19.22 18.72
N ILE A 124 -47.70 18.48 18.06
CA ILE A 124 -47.44 17.42 17.08
C ILE A 124 -46.79 17.96 15.79
N ASP A 125 -47.12 19.18 15.38
CA ASP A 125 -46.64 19.81 14.15
C ASP A 125 -45.12 20.08 14.12
N LYS A 126 -44.44 20.04 15.27
CA LYS A 126 -42.97 20.14 15.33
C LYS A 126 -42.26 18.79 15.22
N ILE A 127 -42.99 17.69 15.45
CA ILE A 127 -42.46 16.34 15.32
C ILE A 127 -42.49 15.91 13.84
N GLU A 128 -43.52 16.32 13.09
CA GLU A 128 -43.64 16.03 11.65
C GLU A 128 -42.50 16.69 10.85
N ARG A 129 -42.20 17.97 11.10
CA ARG A 129 -41.05 18.65 10.47
C ARG A 129 -39.69 17.97 10.73
N MET A 130 -39.51 17.37 11.90
CA MET A 130 -38.29 16.61 12.24
C MET A 130 -38.26 15.22 11.57
N GLN A 131 -39.42 14.70 11.17
CA GLN A 131 -39.53 13.48 10.37
C GLN A 131 -39.18 13.75 8.91
N ASP A 132 -39.61 14.90 8.39
CA ASP A 132 -39.29 15.34 7.03
C ASP A 132 -37.78 15.60 6.85
N GLU A 133 -37.14 16.32 7.79
CA GLU A 133 -35.67 16.51 7.76
C GLU A 133 -34.88 15.19 7.85
N MET A 134 -35.44 14.16 8.50
CA MET A 134 -34.80 12.85 8.63
C MET A 134 -34.96 12.00 7.34
N ALA A 135 -36.01 12.27 6.55
CA ALA A 135 -36.18 11.70 5.22
C ALA A 135 -35.21 12.33 4.22
N ASP A 136 -35.02 13.65 4.27
CA ASP A 136 -34.06 14.37 3.42
C ASP A 136 -32.61 13.89 3.66
N LEU A 137 -32.24 13.59 4.91
CA LEU A 137 -30.92 13.04 5.24
C LEU A 137 -30.68 11.60 4.75
N MET A 138 -31.73 10.80 4.59
CA MET A 138 -31.66 9.46 3.99
C MET A 138 -31.45 9.54 2.47
N ASP A 139 -32.07 10.53 1.81
CA ASP A 139 -31.95 10.72 0.37
C ASP A 139 -30.57 11.25 -0.04
N VAL A 140 -29.97 12.14 0.75
CA VAL A 140 -28.57 12.56 0.55
C VAL A 140 -27.59 11.38 0.66
N GLY A 141 -27.87 10.41 1.55
CA GLY A 141 -27.10 9.18 1.66
C GLY A 141 -27.17 8.29 0.41
N ASN A 142 -28.31 8.27 -0.27
CA ASN A 142 -28.51 7.53 -1.52
C ASN A 142 -27.81 8.22 -2.71
N GLU A 143 -27.78 9.55 -2.74
CA GLU A 143 -27.14 10.34 -3.80
C GLU A 143 -25.60 10.23 -3.77
N ILE A 144 -25.01 10.13 -2.57
CA ILE A 144 -23.58 9.83 -2.38
C ILE A 144 -23.22 8.45 -2.95
N GLN A 145 -24.09 7.45 -2.77
CA GLN A 145 -23.89 6.11 -3.30
C GLN A 145 -23.99 6.07 -4.84
N GLU A 146 -24.80 6.94 -5.43
CA GLU A 146 -24.91 7.05 -6.90
C GLU A 146 -23.73 7.80 -7.53
N SER A 147 -23.17 8.81 -6.83
CA SER A 147 -22.00 9.56 -7.29
C SER A 147 -20.72 8.71 -7.29
N ILE A 148 -20.57 7.75 -6.38
CA ILE A 148 -19.45 6.81 -6.34
C ILE A 148 -19.51 5.81 -7.52
N SER A 149 -20.72 5.51 -8.02
CA SER A 149 -20.94 4.59 -9.15
C SER A 149 -20.50 5.16 -10.52
N ARG A 150 -20.44 6.50 -10.65
CA ARG A 150 -20.12 7.18 -11.93
C ARG A 150 -18.63 7.47 -12.14
N ALA A 151 -17.76 7.22 -11.16
CA ALA A 151 -16.35 7.62 -11.20
C ALA A 151 -15.41 6.63 -11.92
N TYR A 152 -15.94 5.58 -12.57
CA TYR A 152 -15.15 4.46 -13.11
C TYR A 152 -15.27 4.27 -14.63
N ASP A 153 -15.19 5.35 -15.41
CA ASP A 153 -14.92 5.24 -16.85
C ASP A 153 -13.41 5.42 -17.06
N VAL A 154 -12.69 4.31 -17.25
CA VAL A 154 -11.24 4.28 -17.46
C VAL A 154 -10.97 4.44 -18.95
N PRO A 155 -10.16 5.43 -19.40
CA PRO A 155 -9.75 5.54 -20.80
C PRO A 155 -8.86 4.36 -21.22
N GLU A 156 -9.12 3.80 -22.41
CA GLU A 156 -8.58 2.52 -22.92
C GLU A 156 -7.20 2.59 -23.61
N ASP A 157 -6.49 3.71 -23.62
CA ASP A 157 -5.26 3.82 -24.42
C ASP A 157 -4.04 4.20 -23.57
N VAL A 158 -3.20 3.20 -23.23
CA VAL A 158 -1.84 3.44 -22.71
C VAL A 158 -0.91 3.70 -23.89
N ASP A 159 -0.32 4.88 -23.95
CA ASP A 159 0.57 5.32 -25.03
C ASP A 159 1.99 4.72 -24.86
N GLU A 160 2.53 4.11 -25.92
CA GLU A 160 3.89 3.55 -25.95
C GLU A 160 4.97 4.62 -25.69
N ALA A 161 4.68 5.91 -25.96
CA ALA A 161 5.59 7.01 -25.67
C ALA A 161 5.74 7.30 -24.16
N GLU A 162 4.67 7.08 -23.37
CA GLU A 162 4.69 7.25 -21.91
C GLU A 162 5.49 6.13 -21.25
N LEU A 163 5.41 4.92 -21.80
CA LEU A 163 6.21 3.76 -21.40
C LEU A 163 7.72 3.96 -21.60
N ASP A 164 8.14 4.57 -22.70
CA ASP A 164 9.56 4.86 -22.98
C ASP A 164 10.12 5.96 -22.06
N ALA A 165 9.32 6.99 -21.75
CA ALA A 165 9.69 8.05 -20.82
C ALA A 165 9.88 7.54 -19.38
N GLU A 166 8.99 6.66 -18.90
CA GLU A 166 9.14 6.03 -17.58
C GLU A 166 10.38 5.13 -17.48
N LEU A 167 10.74 4.46 -18.58
CA LEU A 167 11.94 3.62 -18.65
C LEU A 167 13.24 4.43 -18.56
N GLU A 168 13.26 5.63 -19.15
CA GLU A 168 14.40 6.54 -19.10
C GLU A 168 14.55 7.17 -17.71
N ALA A 169 13.45 7.63 -17.10
CA ALA A 169 13.46 8.24 -15.77
C ALA A 169 13.94 7.28 -14.66
N LEU A 170 13.54 6.01 -14.71
CA LEU A 170 13.96 4.99 -13.74
C LEU A 170 15.46 4.66 -13.86
N GLY A 171 16.02 4.79 -15.07
CA GLY A 171 17.46 4.69 -15.33
C GLY A 171 18.24 5.89 -14.78
N GLU A 172 17.67 7.08 -14.83
CA GLU A 172 18.28 8.34 -14.39
C GLU A 172 18.26 8.50 -12.86
N GLU A 173 17.19 8.07 -12.18
CA GLU A 173 17.09 8.05 -10.71
C GLU A 173 18.15 7.13 -10.09
N THR A 174 18.36 5.95 -10.69
CA THR A 174 19.42 5.01 -10.27
C THR A 174 20.83 5.60 -10.47
N TYR A 175 21.01 6.41 -11.52
CA TYR A 175 22.29 7.05 -11.82
C TYR A 175 22.58 8.21 -10.87
N MET A 176 21.58 9.04 -10.59
CA MET A 176 21.68 10.15 -9.62
C MET A 176 21.92 9.67 -8.19
N GLU A 177 21.27 8.58 -7.74
CA GLU A 177 21.52 8.00 -6.42
C GLU A 177 22.95 7.43 -6.29
N SER A 178 23.50 6.90 -7.39
CA SER A 178 24.89 6.42 -7.45
C SER A 178 25.92 7.56 -7.52
N GLU A 179 25.53 8.75 -7.97
CA GLU A 179 26.44 9.90 -8.19
C GLU A 179 26.40 10.91 -7.03
N LEU A 180 25.34 10.91 -6.21
CA LEU A 180 25.16 11.78 -5.03
C LEU A 180 25.62 11.17 -3.69
N GLY A 181 26.36 10.05 -3.72
CA GLY A 181 27.12 9.59 -2.54
C GLY A 181 26.31 8.82 -1.49
N GLY A 182 25.29 8.06 -1.92
CA GLY A 182 24.66 7.05 -1.07
C GLY A 182 25.68 5.95 -0.74
N ALA A 183 26.25 6.00 0.46
CA ALA A 183 27.19 5.00 0.94
C ALA A 183 26.59 3.60 0.74
N MET A 184 27.29 2.77 -0.04
CA MET A 184 27.01 1.34 -0.18
C MET A 184 26.74 0.77 1.22
N PRO A 185 25.61 0.06 1.42
CA PRO A 185 25.27 -0.45 2.73
C PRO A 185 26.40 -1.32 3.26
N SER A 186 26.78 -1.10 4.53
CA SER A 186 28.04 -1.55 5.16
C SER A 186 28.37 -3.03 4.99
N PHE A 187 27.39 -3.88 4.67
CA PHE A 187 27.62 -5.30 4.38
C PHE A 187 28.36 -5.57 3.06
N LEU A 188 28.52 -4.56 2.18
CA LEU A 188 29.32 -4.65 0.95
C LEU A 188 30.72 -4.03 1.07
N GLN A 189 31.09 -3.48 2.23
CA GLN A 189 32.39 -2.84 2.44
C GLN A 189 33.50 -3.80 2.92
N ASP A 190 33.15 -5.00 3.41
CA ASP A 190 34.12 -5.86 4.13
C ASP A 190 34.86 -6.89 3.24
N GLU A 191 34.65 -6.90 1.92
CA GLU A 191 35.31 -7.87 1.02
C GLU A 191 36.44 -7.30 0.15
N VAL A 192 36.82 -6.03 0.29
CA VAL A 192 37.85 -5.41 -0.59
C VAL A 192 39.23 -5.22 0.08
N ALA A 193 39.45 -5.74 1.29
CA ALA A 193 40.80 -5.79 1.85
C ALA A 193 41.44 -7.16 1.56
N THR A 194 42.16 -7.27 0.44
CA THR A 194 43.07 -8.39 0.20
C THR A 194 44.08 -8.46 1.36
N PRO A 195 44.26 -9.61 2.04
CA PRO A 195 45.20 -9.69 3.15
C PRO A 195 46.63 -9.55 2.61
N SER A 196 47.32 -8.48 3.00
CA SER A 196 48.76 -8.35 2.73
C SER A 196 49.53 -9.25 3.70
N PHE A 197 50.04 -10.38 3.22
CA PHE A 197 51.07 -11.12 3.93
C PHE A 197 52.34 -10.26 3.96
N ILE A 198 52.60 -9.64 5.11
CA ILE A 198 53.87 -8.97 5.41
C ILE A 198 54.78 -10.07 5.97
N ASP A 199 55.77 -10.47 5.17
CA ASP A 199 56.88 -11.32 5.60
C ASP A 199 57.98 -10.40 6.11
N GLU A 200 58.09 -10.24 7.43
CA GLU A 200 59.16 -9.44 8.06
C GLU A 200 59.81 -10.28 9.18
N PRO A 201 61.16 -10.34 9.24
CA PRO A 201 61.89 -11.32 10.05
C PRO A 201 61.76 -11.05 11.55
N PRO A 202 61.98 -12.07 12.41
CA PRO A 202 61.76 -11.91 13.83
C PRO A 202 62.93 -11.14 14.45
N GLU A 203 62.62 -10.25 15.39
CA GLU A 203 63.37 -9.88 16.62
C GLU A 203 62.99 -8.45 17.03
N GLN A 204 62.89 -8.05 18.30
CA GLN A 204 63.32 -8.62 19.57
C GLN A 204 62.46 -7.99 20.68
N VAL A 205 62.04 -8.81 21.63
CA VAL A 205 61.27 -8.44 22.83
C VAL A 205 62.03 -7.41 23.68
N LYS A 206 61.39 -6.27 24.02
CA LYS A 206 61.74 -5.51 25.24
C LYS A 206 60.48 -5.07 25.99
N VAL A 207 60.19 -5.85 27.04
CA VAL A 207 59.26 -5.56 28.12
C VAL A 207 59.74 -4.34 28.91
N LYS A 208 58.83 -3.42 29.27
CA LYS A 208 58.90 -2.72 30.57
C LYS A 208 57.56 -2.11 31.01
N GLU A 209 57.37 -2.25 32.31
CA GLU A 209 56.22 -2.14 33.21
C GLU A 209 55.75 -0.70 33.57
N PRO A 210 54.66 -0.54 34.37
CA PRO A 210 53.78 0.62 34.38
C PRO A 210 54.06 1.63 35.52
N ALA A 211 53.64 2.88 35.31
CA ALA A 211 53.35 3.90 36.33
C ALA A 211 52.69 5.09 35.62
N GLY A 212 51.73 5.85 36.14
CA GLY A 212 51.08 5.94 37.44
C GLY A 212 50.24 7.23 37.37
N GLY A 213 48.95 7.15 37.70
CA GLY A 213 48.09 8.32 37.83
C GLY A 213 48.37 9.02 39.15
N LEU A 214 48.72 10.30 39.10
CA LEU A 214 48.74 11.21 40.25
C LEU A 214 47.44 12.04 40.23
N GLY A 215 46.92 12.28 41.43
CA GLY A 215 45.60 12.85 41.71
C GLY A 215 45.52 14.37 41.65
#